data_AF-A0A2T2VQA2-F1
#
_entry.id   AF-A0A2T2VQA2-F1
#
_cell.length_a   1.000
_cell.length_b   1.000
_cell.length_c   1.000
_cell.angle_alpha   90.00
_cell.angle_beta   90.00
_cell.angle_gamma   90.00
#
_symmetry.space_group_name_H-M   'P 1'
#
loop_
_entity.id
_entity.type
_entity.pdbx_description
1 polymer ?
#
loop_
_entity_poly.entity_id
_entity_poly.type
_entity_poly.pdbx_seq_one_letter_code
_entity_poly.pdbx_strand_id
1 'polypeptide(L)'
;MNVNSNAYTYTFATVMVVVVAVLLSGASLGLKSRQASNISQEKRQSILASIGIDVERSESDAAFTEYIKKSLTIQGGKVVSEDANAAFDIDMAAAIKADNMDRTVPLYVAEKDSETFYIVPMRGKGLWGPVWGF
;
A
#
# COMPACT_ATOMS: atom_id res chain seq x y z
N MET A 1 32.70 -34.47 17.63
CA MET A 1 31.61 -33.50 17.93
C MET A 1 30.40 -34.28 18.43
N ASN A 2 29.92 -34.00 19.64
CA ASN A 2 28.70 -34.61 20.15
C ASN A 2 27.52 -33.69 19.79
N VAL A 3 26.80 -34.03 18.72
CA VAL A 3 25.67 -33.24 18.19
C VAL A 3 24.46 -33.20 19.11
N ASN A 4 24.40 -34.10 20.09
CA ASN A 4 23.34 -34.15 21.11
C ASN A 4 23.73 -33.39 22.39
N SER A 5 24.88 -32.71 22.42
CA SER A 5 25.27 -31.89 23.55
C SER A 5 24.51 -30.57 23.55
N ASN A 6 23.95 -30.20 24.70
CA ASN A 6 23.25 -28.93 24.91
C ASN A 6 24.10 -27.73 24.44
N ALA A 7 25.41 -27.73 24.72
CA ALA A 7 26.32 -26.66 24.31
C ALA A 7 26.43 -26.54 22.77
N TYR A 8 26.47 -27.67 22.06
CA TYR A 8 26.46 -27.68 20.59
C TYR A 8 25.15 -27.13 20.05
N THR A 9 24.00 -27.60 20.58
CA THR A 9 22.67 -27.14 20.16
C THR A 9 22.49 -25.64 20.38
N TYR A 10 22.85 -25.10 21.55
CA TYR A 10 22.73 -23.66 21.83
C TYR A 10 23.64 -22.80 20.94
N THR A 11 24.87 -23.25 20.71
CA THR A 11 25.82 -22.51 19.85
C THR A 11 25.35 -22.51 18.41
N PHE A 12 24.95 -23.67 17.89
CA PHE A 12 24.42 -23.80 16.54
C PHE A 12 23.16 -22.94 16.34
N ALA A 13 22.19 -23.00 17.25
CA ALA A 13 20.97 -22.21 17.17
C ALA A 13 21.28 -20.70 17.21
N THR A 14 22.22 -20.27 18.07
CA THR A 14 22.64 -18.86 18.15
C THR A 14 23.22 -18.38 16.82
N VAL A 15 24.15 -19.14 16.24
CA VAL A 15 24.76 -18.81 14.94
C VAL A 15 23.69 -18.76 13.85
N MET A 16 22.78 -19.74 13.81
CA MET A 16 21.70 -19.78 12.83
C MET A 16 20.79 -18.55 12.92
N VAL A 17 20.39 -18.16 14.14
CA VAL A 17 19.58 -16.95 14.36
C VAL A 17 20.29 -15.70 13.87
N VAL A 18 21.59 -15.55 14.19
CA VAL A 18 22.38 -14.39 13.74
C VAL A 18 22.46 -14.34 12.21
N VAL A 19 22.72 -15.47 11.56
CA VAL A 19 22.80 -15.55 10.09
C VAL A 19 21.47 -15.17 9.45
N VAL A 20 20.36 -15.75 9.92
CA VAL A 20 19.01 -15.44 9.42
C VAL A 20 18.68 -13.96 9.63
N ALA A 21 18.97 -13.41 10.81
CA ALA A 21 18.71 -12.00 11.12
C ALA A 21 19.49 -11.05 10.19
N VAL A 22 20.77 -11.34 9.93
CA VAL A 22 21.60 -10.52 9.02
C VAL A 22 21.06 -10.57 7.60
N LEU A 23 20.70 -11.75 7.09
CA LEU A 23 20.16 -11.90 5.74
C LEU A 23 18.82 -11.19 5.57
N LEU A 24 17.88 -11.38 6.50
CA LEU A 24 16.56 -10.74 6.45
C LEU A 24 16.69 -9.21 6.57
N SER A 25 17.52 -8.72 7.49
CA SER A 25 17.75 -7.29 7.69
C SER A 25 18.39 -6.66 6.45
N GLY A 26 19.43 -7.29 5.91
CA GLY A 26 20.12 -6.83 4.70
C GLY A 26 19.19 -6.75 3.49
N ALA A 27 18.37 -7.79 3.27
CA ALA A 27 17.37 -7.79 2.20
C ALA A 27 16.31 -6.71 2.42
N SER A 28 15.77 -6.58 3.64
CA SER A 28 14.73 -5.60 3.95
C SER A 28 15.21 -4.16 3.73
N LEU A 29 16.39 -3.81 4.25
CA LEU A 29 16.96 -2.48 4.13
C LEU A 29 17.35 -2.16 2.68
N GLY A 30 18.00 -3.11 1.99
CA GLY A 30 18.46 -2.91 0.61
C GLY A 30 17.33 -2.75 -0.41
N LEU A 31 16.19 -3.42 -0.21
CA LEU A 31 15.06 -3.37 -1.13
C LEU A 31 14.00 -2.34 -0.75
N LYS A 32 14.05 -1.74 0.44
CA LYS A 32 13.00 -0.85 0.98
C LYS A 32 12.57 0.25 0.00
N SER A 33 13.54 0.96 -0.59
CA SER A 33 13.27 2.05 -1.53
C SER A 33 12.56 1.54 -2.81
N ARG A 34 13.02 0.41 -3.35
CA ARG A 34 12.42 -0.19 -4.55
C ARG A 34 11.00 -0.71 -4.26
N GLN A 35 10.78 -1.30 -3.09
CA GLN A 35 9.46 -1.75 -2.64
C GLN A 35 8.49 -0.57 -2.53
N ALA A 36 8.91 0.53 -1.88
CA ALA A 36 8.06 1.71 -1.72
C ALA A 36 7.67 2.32 -3.08
N SER A 37 8.63 2.45 -4.00
CA SER A 37 8.36 2.94 -5.36
C SER A 37 7.37 2.04 -6.10
N ASN A 38 7.59 0.72 -6.08
CA ASN A 38 6.71 -0.24 -6.74
C ASN A 38 5.27 -0.22 -6.18
N ILE A 39 5.11 -0.17 -4.85
CA ILE A 39 3.80 -0.11 -4.19
C ILE A 39 3.06 1.17 -4.61
N SER A 40 3.77 2.31 -4.68
CA SER A 40 3.16 3.58 -5.09
C SER A 40 2.71 3.56 -6.56
N GLN A 41 3.47 2.93 -7.45
CA GLN A 41 3.12 2.82 -8.87
C GLN A 41 1.96 1.83 -9.07
N GLU A 42 1.97 0.70 -8.36
CA GLU A 42 0.88 -0.28 -8.36
C GLU A 42 -0.44 0.34 -7.83
N LYS A 43 -0.37 1.17 -6.79
CA LYS A 43 -1.55 1.90 -6.29
C LYS A 43 -2.13 2.82 -7.35
N ARG A 44 -1.30 3.59 -8.06
CA ARG A 44 -1.74 4.45 -9.18
C ARG A 44 -2.36 3.63 -10.30
N GLN A 45 -1.70 2.53 -10.68
CA GLN A 45 -2.20 1.60 -11.71
C GLN A 45 -3.56 1.02 -11.32
N SER A 46 -3.76 0.63 -10.06
CA SER A 46 -5.03 0.09 -9.57
C SER A 46 -6.16 1.13 -9.61
N ILE A 47 -5.85 2.39 -9.28
CA ILE A 47 -6.80 3.50 -9.38
C ILE A 47 -7.20 3.73 -10.84
N LEU A 48 -6.23 3.76 -11.76
CA LEU A 48 -6.49 3.91 -13.21
C LEU A 48 -7.28 2.74 -13.79
N ALA A 49 -6.97 1.51 -13.37
CA ALA A 49 -7.66 0.31 -13.81
C ALA A 49 -9.16 0.32 -13.42
N SER A 50 -9.52 0.95 -12.29
CA SER A 50 -10.93 1.08 -11.87
C SER A 50 -11.81 1.88 -12.85
N ILE A 51 -11.19 2.76 -13.65
CA ILE A 51 -11.86 3.52 -14.72
C ILE A 51 -11.54 2.97 -16.13
N GLY A 52 -11.03 1.73 -16.19
CA GLY A 52 -10.71 1.03 -17.44
C GLY A 52 -9.52 1.63 -18.18
N ILE A 53 -8.51 2.11 -17.46
CA ILE A 53 -7.23 2.57 -18.03
C ILE A 53 -6.14 1.62 -17.55
N ASP A 54 -5.72 0.71 -18.43
CA ASP A 54 -4.61 -0.21 -18.19
C ASP A 54 -3.33 0.38 -18.77
N VAL A 55 -2.37 0.67 -17.89
CA VAL A 55 -1.06 1.19 -18.25
C VAL A 55 0.04 0.35 -17.64
N GLU A 56 1.22 0.39 -18.25
CA GLU A 56 2.41 -0.21 -17.65
C GLU A 56 2.77 0.51 -16.35
N ARG A 57 3.39 -0.23 -15.41
CA ARG A 57 3.71 0.32 -14.08
C ARG A 57 4.58 1.58 -14.17
N SER A 58 5.52 1.62 -15.12
CA SER A 58 6.39 2.78 -15.39
C SER A 58 5.67 4.01 -15.90
N GLU A 59 4.48 3.85 -16.49
CA GLU A 59 3.68 4.93 -17.08
C GLU A 59 2.57 5.41 -16.13
N SER A 60 2.33 4.67 -15.04
CA SER A 60 1.27 4.94 -14.07
C SER A 60 1.31 6.34 -13.47
N ASP A 61 2.48 6.95 -13.28
CA ASP A 61 2.60 8.29 -12.70
C ASP A 61 2.14 9.40 -13.66
N ALA A 62 2.51 9.28 -14.93
CA ALA A 62 2.10 10.22 -15.98
C ALA A 62 0.60 10.11 -16.23
N ALA A 63 0.08 8.89 -16.41
CA ALA A 63 -1.34 8.65 -16.61
C ALA A 63 -2.17 9.08 -15.38
N PHE A 64 -1.70 8.82 -14.16
CA PHE A 64 -2.40 9.26 -12.95
C PHE A 64 -2.55 10.78 -12.93
N THR A 65 -1.50 11.53 -13.27
CA THR A 65 -1.54 12.99 -13.34
C THR A 65 -2.46 13.49 -14.45
N GLU A 66 -2.56 12.76 -15.55
CA GLU A 66 -3.44 13.09 -16.66
C GLU A 66 -4.92 12.94 -16.31
N TYR A 67 -5.32 11.79 -15.75
CA TYR A 67 -6.72 11.44 -15.55
C TYR A 67 -7.26 11.84 -14.18
N ILE A 68 -6.45 11.79 -13.11
CA ILE A 68 -6.92 12.09 -11.75
C ILE A 68 -6.80 13.59 -11.50
N LYS A 69 -7.94 14.29 -11.54
CA LYS A 69 -8.00 15.75 -11.39
C LYS A 69 -8.01 16.21 -9.94
N LYS A 70 -8.59 15.42 -9.04
CA LYS A 70 -8.63 15.73 -7.60
C LYS A 70 -8.39 14.49 -6.75
N SER A 71 -7.70 14.71 -5.66
CA SER A 71 -7.48 13.71 -4.60
C SER A 71 -7.92 14.36 -3.29
N LEU A 72 -9.00 13.85 -2.72
CA LEU A 72 -9.68 14.45 -1.57
C LEU A 72 -9.53 13.54 -0.37
N THR A 73 -9.37 14.15 0.80
CA THR A 73 -9.46 13.46 2.08
C THR A 73 -10.84 13.71 2.68
N ILE A 74 -11.57 12.64 2.94
CA ILE A 74 -12.93 12.66 3.46
C ILE A 74 -12.95 12.12 4.89
N GLN A 75 -13.66 12.83 5.78
CA GLN A 75 -13.96 12.36 7.14
C GLN A 75 -15.41 12.70 7.47
N GLY A 76 -16.18 11.73 7.97
CA GLY A 76 -17.59 11.94 8.33
C GLY A 76 -18.46 12.50 7.20
N GLY A 77 -18.13 12.18 5.94
CA GLY A 77 -18.82 12.68 4.74
C GLY A 77 -18.46 14.11 4.32
N LYS A 78 -17.47 14.74 4.94
CA LYS A 78 -16.98 16.08 4.59
C LYS A 78 -15.56 16.02 4.04
N VAL A 79 -15.26 16.89 3.08
CA VAL A 79 -13.89 17.13 2.62
C VAL A 79 -13.14 17.86 3.73
N VAL A 80 -12.08 17.24 4.24
CA VAL A 80 -11.20 17.82 5.27
C VAL A 80 -9.85 18.28 4.72
N SER A 81 -9.47 17.80 3.53
CA SER A 81 -8.29 18.27 2.79
C SER A 81 -8.44 18.00 1.30
N GLU A 82 -7.84 18.86 0.47
CA GLU A 82 -7.66 18.68 -0.98
C GLU A 82 -6.18 18.44 -1.35
N ASP A 83 -5.31 18.24 -0.36
CA ASP A 83 -3.91 17.87 -0.61
C ASP A 83 -3.83 16.43 -1.14
N ALA A 84 -3.34 16.31 -2.37
CA ALA A 84 -3.25 15.04 -3.06
C ALA A 84 -2.35 14.03 -2.36
N ASN A 85 -1.25 14.48 -1.75
CA ASN A 85 -0.36 13.58 -1.01
C ASN A 85 -1.04 13.11 0.28
N ALA A 86 -1.73 14.02 0.99
CA ALA A 86 -2.46 13.67 2.20
C ALA A 86 -3.54 12.62 1.94
N ALA A 87 -4.23 12.68 0.79
CA ALA A 87 -5.19 11.64 0.39
C ALA A 87 -4.48 10.34 -0.06
N PHE A 88 -3.42 10.45 -0.86
CA PHE A 88 -2.70 9.30 -1.38
C PHE A 88 -1.98 8.48 -0.30
N ASP A 89 -1.50 9.12 0.76
CA ASP A 89 -0.73 8.44 1.82
C ASP A 89 -1.60 7.83 2.92
N ILE A 90 -2.93 7.91 2.82
CA ILE A 90 -3.83 7.30 3.80
C ILE A 90 -3.65 5.78 3.81
N ASP A 91 -3.26 5.25 4.98
CA ASP A 91 -3.28 3.83 5.25
C ASP A 91 -4.70 3.35 5.52
N MET A 92 -5.33 2.76 4.49
CA MET A 92 -6.65 2.17 4.60
C MET A 92 -6.73 1.05 5.65
N ALA A 93 -5.64 0.35 5.97
CA ALA A 93 -5.62 -0.67 7.01
C ALA A 93 -5.74 -0.08 8.42
N ALA A 94 -5.17 1.11 8.64
CA ALA A 94 -5.36 1.87 9.87
C ALA A 94 -6.74 2.55 9.90
N ALA A 95 -7.16 3.17 8.79
CA ALA A 95 -8.41 3.92 8.69
C ALA A 95 -9.64 3.06 9.05
N ILE A 96 -9.71 1.82 8.57
CA ILE A 96 -10.87 0.93 8.86
C ILE A 96 -11.01 0.55 10.34
N LYS A 97 -10.00 0.80 11.18
CA LYS A 97 -10.06 0.56 12.63
C LYS A 97 -10.83 1.66 13.36
N ALA A 98 -10.94 2.85 12.77
CA ALA A 98 -11.74 3.95 13.29
C ALA A 98 -13.23 3.75 12.99
N ASP A 99 -14.07 4.32 13.85
CA ASP A 99 -15.51 4.38 13.66
C ASP A 99 -15.87 5.15 12.39
N ASN A 100 -17.03 4.82 11.81
CA ASN A 100 -17.39 5.29 10.47
C ASN A 100 -17.39 6.83 10.33
N MET A 101 -17.76 7.57 11.37
CA MET A 101 -17.82 9.04 11.32
C MET A 101 -16.45 9.70 11.53
N ASP A 102 -15.54 9.04 12.25
CA ASP A 102 -14.19 9.56 12.54
C ASP A 102 -13.14 9.05 11.54
N ARG A 103 -13.53 8.11 10.68
CA ARG A 103 -12.66 7.50 9.67
C ARG A 103 -12.29 8.51 8.58
N THR A 104 -10.99 8.65 8.38
CA THR A 104 -10.40 9.41 7.27
C THR A 104 -10.13 8.48 6.09
N VAL A 105 -10.71 8.76 4.93
CA VAL A 105 -10.54 7.97 3.68
C VAL A 105 -10.23 8.88 2.49
N PRO A 106 -9.49 8.39 1.48
CA PRO A 106 -9.34 9.13 0.24
C PRO A 106 -10.56 8.96 -0.68
N LEU A 107 -10.77 9.96 -1.52
CA LEU A 107 -11.66 9.95 -2.66
C LEU A 107 -10.91 10.55 -3.85
N TYR A 108 -10.82 9.80 -4.95
CA TYR A 108 -10.19 10.32 -6.18
C TYR A 108 -11.27 10.68 -7.18
N VAL A 109 -11.10 11.84 -7.83
CA VAL A 109 -11.99 12.31 -8.89
C VAL A 109 -11.21 12.29 -10.19
N ALA A 110 -11.65 11.47 -11.13
CA ALA A 110 -11.06 11.32 -12.44
C ALA A 110 -11.96 11.91 -13.52
N GLU A 111 -11.35 12.33 -14.62
CA GLU A 111 -12.06 12.77 -15.81
C GLU A 111 -11.58 11.97 -17.01
N LYS A 112 -12.51 11.32 -17.70
CA LYS A 112 -12.25 10.49 -18.88
C LYS A 112 -13.41 10.66 -19.85
N ASP A 113 -13.13 10.93 -21.12
CA ASP A 113 -14.14 11.09 -22.17
C ASP A 113 -15.24 12.12 -21.85
N SER A 114 -14.88 13.21 -21.15
CA SER A 114 -15.79 14.25 -20.62
C SER A 114 -16.78 13.76 -19.55
N GLU A 115 -16.58 12.56 -19.02
CA GLU A 115 -17.31 12.02 -17.88
C GLU A 115 -16.46 12.10 -16.60
N THR A 116 -17.13 12.37 -15.47
CA THR A 116 -16.50 12.43 -14.15
C THR A 116 -16.69 11.11 -13.42
N PHE A 117 -15.59 10.51 -12.97
CA PHE A 117 -15.58 9.28 -12.18
C PHE A 117 -15.17 9.58 -10.75
N TYR A 118 -15.83 8.92 -9.79
CA TYR A 118 -15.52 8.98 -8.38
C TYR A 118 -15.00 7.61 -7.93
N ILE A 119 -13.73 7.55 -7.57
CA ILE A 119 -13.03 6.31 -7.24
C ILE A 119 -12.89 6.21 -5.73
N VAL A 120 -13.48 5.17 -5.15
CA VAL A 120 -13.55 4.96 -3.71
C VAL A 120 -12.71 3.73 -3.34
N PRO A 121 -11.72 3.87 -2.45
CA PRO A 121 -10.92 2.73 -2.01
C PRO A 121 -11.78 1.76 -1.19
N MET A 122 -11.70 0.48 -1.55
CA MET A 122 -12.40 -0.60 -0.87
C MET A 122 -11.39 -1.47 -0.12
N ARG A 123 -11.69 -1.85 1.12
CA ARG A 123 -10.87 -2.77 1.92
C ARG A 123 -11.74 -3.67 2.78
N GLY A 124 -11.42 -4.96 2.81
CA GLY A 124 -12.12 -5.99 3.58
C GLY A 124 -11.22 -7.12 4.05
N LYS A 125 -11.84 -8.18 4.57
CA LYS A 125 -11.18 -9.42 5.01
C LYS A 125 -11.58 -10.56 4.07
N GLY A 126 -10.59 -11.22 3.47
CA GLY A 126 -10.76 -12.46 2.70
C GLY A 126 -10.39 -13.69 3.53
N LEU A 127 -10.33 -14.85 2.88
CA LEU A 127 -10.05 -16.14 3.52
C LEU A 127 -8.62 -16.23 4.10
N TRP A 128 -7.64 -15.68 3.38
CA TRP A 128 -6.22 -15.80 3.71
C TRP A 128 -5.57 -14.49 4.14
N GLY A 129 -6.34 -13.40 4.24
CA GLY A 129 -5.81 -12.09 4.56
C GLY A 129 -6.71 -10.93 4.11
N PRO A 130 -6.26 -9.68 4.27
CA PRO A 130 -6.99 -8.53 3.78
C PRO A 130 -7.11 -8.53 2.26
N VAL A 131 -8.23 -8.02 1.76
CA VAL A 131 -8.47 -7.79 0.33
C VAL A 131 -8.75 -6.31 0.15
N TRP A 132 -8.26 -5.70 -0.92
CA TRP A 132 -8.49 -4.30 -1.22
C TRP A 132 -8.55 -4.07 -2.74
N GLY A 133 -9.14 -2.95 -3.12
CA GLY A 133 -9.32 -2.54 -4.51
C GLY A 133 -9.84 -1.10 -4.60
N PHE A 134 -10.15 -0.68 -5.81
CA PHE A 134 -10.70 0.62 -6.16
C PHE A 134 -11.89 0.44 -7.09
#